data_AF-A0A2J6IYH7-F1
#
_entry.id   AF-A0A2J6IYH7-F1
#
_cell.length_a   1.000
_cell.length_b   1.000
_cell.length_c   1.000
_cell.angle_alpha   90.00
_cell.angle_beta   90.00
_cell.angle_gamma   90.00
#
_symmetry.space_group_name_H-M   'P 1'
#
loop_
_entity.id
_entity.type
_entity.pdbx_description
1 polymer ?
#
loop_
_entity_poly.entity_id
_entity_poly.type
_entity_poly.pdbx_seq_one_letter_code
_entity_poly.pdbx_strand_id
1 'polypeptide(L)'
;MSCWFSMTPGMISPFARRSRPRMPSNARSPRSASAATAMATNPLIFSAFPRFRRPAASRRPSFSAACCANWSKASCSVSDSRTEELLTDYPVMMRLAGRRCVVVGGGAVGLRKLRGLVAAGADVLLVDPAPAGPLPDGVAVRRRRFAADDLDGASLVFAATDEKRVNRDVVVAARERGLPVNVADDPDNSDFTLPATFFSGGLSVAVATDGLSPAVAALVRDDLERLLSPAWSIFLEIAAILRRRQLTSESPAAYNLQVLQNLLNKRILQLIEAADAAGVDRLLEAECGQGCSLAELGVSLSKGLK
;
A
#
# COMPACT_ATOMS: atom_id res chain seq x y z
N MET A 1 17.28 -23.59 60.36
CA MET A 1 16.61 -22.55 61.17
C MET A 1 15.68 -21.80 60.22
N SER A 2 14.38 -22.14 60.20
CA SER A 2 13.30 -21.47 60.96
C SER A 2 12.85 -20.19 60.24
N CYS A 3 11.84 -20.21 59.35
CA CYS A 3 10.38 -20.32 59.57
C CYS A 3 9.68 -19.07 60.14
N TRP A 4 8.70 -18.58 59.34
CA TRP A 4 7.39 -18.01 59.72
C TRP A 4 7.39 -16.52 60.17
N PHE A 5 6.34 -15.69 59.98
CA PHE A 5 4.95 -15.78 59.46
C PHE A 5 4.60 -14.39 58.81
N SER A 6 3.53 -14.12 58.02
CA SER A 6 2.10 -14.22 58.35
C SER A 6 1.15 -14.08 57.13
N MET A 7 -0.10 -14.56 57.34
CA MET A 7 -1.25 -14.65 56.42
C MET A 7 -2.42 -13.72 56.85
N THR A 8 -3.43 -13.32 56.03
CA THR A 8 -3.65 -13.51 54.57
C THR A 8 -4.36 -12.34 53.82
N PRO A 9 -5.70 -12.09 53.87
CA PRO A 9 -6.41 -11.86 52.59
C PRO A 9 -7.44 -10.71 52.47
N GLY A 10 -7.72 -10.35 51.21
CA GLY A 10 -9.10 -10.22 50.72
C GLY A 10 -9.61 -8.81 50.37
N MET A 11 -9.92 -8.58 49.09
CA MET A 11 -11.33 -8.64 48.64
C MET A 11 -11.45 -8.68 47.10
N ILE A 12 -12.28 -9.60 46.60
CA ILE A 12 -12.76 -9.64 45.22
C ILE A 12 -14.21 -9.19 45.24
N SER A 13 -14.62 -8.26 44.39
CA SER A 13 -16.04 -8.07 44.05
C SER A 13 -16.21 -7.45 42.65
N PRO A 14 -17.29 -7.75 41.89
CA PRO A 14 -17.23 -7.68 40.42
C PRO A 14 -18.23 -6.70 39.77
N PHE A 15 -18.15 -6.66 38.43
CA PHE A 15 -19.26 -6.42 37.50
C PHE A 15 -19.91 -5.02 37.42
N ALA A 16 -19.61 -4.32 36.32
CA ALA A 16 -20.53 -3.35 35.73
C ALA A 16 -20.41 -3.35 34.19
N ARG A 17 -21.12 -4.26 33.52
CA ARG A 17 -21.34 -4.18 32.07
C ARG A 17 -22.14 -2.90 31.77
N ARG A 18 -21.56 -1.93 31.05
CA ARG A 18 -22.36 -0.82 30.48
C ARG A 18 -22.90 -1.22 29.10
N SER A 19 -24.22 -1.17 29.01
CA SER A 19 -25.02 -1.61 27.87
C SER A 19 -24.86 -0.70 26.65
N ARG A 20 -24.89 -1.28 25.45
CA ARG A 20 -25.06 -0.52 24.20
C ARG A 20 -26.43 0.18 24.19
N PRO A 21 -26.54 1.45 23.75
CA PRO A 21 -27.83 2.04 23.38
C PRO A 21 -28.42 1.30 22.18
N ARG A 22 -29.75 1.10 22.16
CA ARG A 22 -30.48 0.52 21.04
C ARG A 22 -30.73 1.58 19.95
N MET A 23 -30.59 1.18 18.69
CA MET A 23 -31.18 1.90 17.55
C MET A 23 -32.72 1.88 17.64
N PRO A 24 -33.43 2.98 17.36
CA PRO A 24 -34.84 2.94 16.99
C PRO A 24 -35.00 2.55 15.51
N SER A 25 -35.98 1.72 15.21
CA SER A 25 -36.33 1.29 13.85
C SER A 25 -37.57 2.01 13.30
N ASN A 26 -37.62 2.14 11.97
CA ASN A 26 -38.78 2.48 11.14
C ASN A 26 -39.45 3.86 11.29
N ALA A 27 -39.25 4.69 10.26
CA ALA A 27 -40.31 5.54 9.70
C ALA A 27 -40.19 5.53 8.16
N ARG A 28 -41.32 5.72 7.45
CA ARG A 28 -41.46 5.47 6.01
C ARG A 28 -41.01 6.64 5.13
N SER A 29 -40.71 6.32 3.87
CA SER A 29 -40.60 7.29 2.78
C SER A 29 -41.92 8.03 2.49
N PRO A 30 -41.83 9.18 1.83
CA PRO A 30 -42.58 9.34 0.59
C PRO A 30 -41.69 9.73 -0.60
N ARG A 31 -42.16 9.41 -1.81
CA ARG A 31 -41.57 9.81 -3.10
C ARG A 31 -42.05 11.21 -3.51
N SER A 32 -41.21 11.98 -4.20
CA SER A 32 -41.63 12.72 -5.41
C SER A 32 -40.46 13.31 -6.22
N ALA A 33 -40.68 13.39 -7.54
CA ALA A 33 -40.10 14.24 -8.59
C ALA A 33 -38.63 14.73 -8.47
N SER A 34 -37.71 14.33 -9.36
CA SER A 34 -37.65 14.60 -10.81
C SER A 34 -37.22 16.03 -11.18
N ALA A 35 -35.92 16.18 -11.50
CA ALA A 35 -35.43 17.19 -12.42
C ALA A 35 -34.35 16.55 -13.31
N ALA A 36 -34.73 16.17 -14.53
CA ALA A 36 -33.77 15.73 -15.54
C ALA A 36 -33.19 16.97 -16.22
N THR A 37 -31.87 17.00 -16.40
CA THR A 37 -31.22 17.85 -17.41
C THR A 37 -30.35 16.95 -18.27
N ALA A 38 -30.69 16.88 -19.55
CA ALA A 38 -30.07 15.95 -20.49
C ALA A 38 -28.92 16.60 -21.26
N MET A 39 -27.97 15.73 -21.66
CA MET A 39 -27.17 15.81 -22.89
C MET A 39 -26.37 17.09 -23.19
N ALA A 40 -25.05 16.93 -23.15
CA ALA A 40 -24.15 17.45 -24.19
C ALA A 40 -23.12 16.38 -24.56
N THR A 41 -23.53 15.39 -25.36
CA THR A 41 -22.60 14.51 -26.07
C THR A 41 -21.96 15.31 -27.21
N ASN A 42 -20.69 15.69 -27.07
CA ASN A 42 -19.93 16.24 -28.20
C ASN A 42 -18.98 15.16 -28.75
N PRO A 43 -19.24 14.60 -29.95
CA PRO A 43 -18.24 13.81 -30.66
C PRO A 43 -17.12 14.73 -31.18
N LEU A 44 -16.13 14.16 -31.88
CA LEU A 44 -14.94 14.84 -32.42
C LEU A 44 -13.84 15.14 -31.38
N ILE A 45 -13.08 14.10 -31.01
CA ILE A 45 -11.64 13.98 -31.30
C ILE A 45 -11.37 12.47 -31.37
N PHE A 46 -11.33 11.93 -32.59
CA PHE A 46 -11.09 10.51 -32.84
C PHE A 46 -10.34 10.32 -34.15
N SER A 47 -9.07 10.72 -34.18
CA SER A 47 -8.17 10.44 -35.30
C SER A 47 -6.70 10.35 -34.85
N ALA A 48 -6.00 9.36 -35.42
CA ALA A 48 -4.54 9.23 -35.46
C ALA A 48 -3.75 9.06 -34.14
N PHE A 49 -3.88 7.88 -33.52
CA PHE A 49 -2.69 7.16 -33.01
C PHE A 49 -2.57 5.81 -33.74
N PRO A 50 -1.34 5.37 -34.09
CA PRO A 50 -1.16 4.21 -34.95
C PRO A 50 -1.52 2.90 -34.25
N ARG A 51 -2.33 2.07 -34.92
CA ARG A 51 -2.55 0.67 -34.51
C ARG A 51 -1.21 -0.05 -34.45
N PHE A 52 -0.85 -0.57 -33.27
CA PHE A 52 0.26 -1.51 -33.12
C PHE A 52 -0.01 -2.75 -34.00
N ARG A 53 0.62 -2.82 -35.17
CA ARG A 53 0.64 -4.05 -35.97
C ARG A 53 1.45 -5.09 -35.21
N ARG A 54 0.86 -6.28 -35.02
CA ARG A 54 1.64 -7.48 -34.68
C ARG A 54 2.79 -7.62 -35.69
N PRO A 55 4.06 -7.71 -35.27
CA PRO A 55 5.13 -8.03 -36.21
C PRO A 55 4.89 -9.42 -36.81
N ALA A 56 5.14 -9.55 -38.11
CA ALA A 56 5.06 -10.82 -38.80
C ALA A 56 6.12 -11.80 -38.26
N ALA A 57 5.86 -13.10 -38.38
CA ALA A 57 6.74 -14.14 -37.89
C ALA A 57 8.12 -14.09 -38.59
N SER A 58 9.11 -13.48 -37.92
CA SER A 58 10.52 -13.63 -38.28
C SER A 58 11.05 -14.98 -37.80
N ARG A 59 12.01 -15.52 -38.56
CA ARG A 59 12.44 -16.93 -38.47
C ARG A 59 13.05 -17.24 -37.11
N ARG A 60 12.62 -18.37 -36.51
CA ARG A 60 13.34 -18.98 -35.38
C ARG A 60 14.77 -19.34 -35.82
N PRO A 61 15.83 -19.00 -35.06
CA PRO A 61 17.12 -19.63 -35.26
C PRO A 61 17.01 -21.12 -34.86
N SER A 62 17.50 -22.00 -35.72
CA SER A 62 17.54 -23.43 -35.44
C SER A 62 18.66 -23.73 -34.44
N PHE A 63 18.32 -23.82 -33.15
CA PHE A 63 19.23 -24.40 -32.16
C PHE A 63 19.36 -25.90 -32.43
N SER A 64 20.57 -26.31 -32.84
CA SER A 64 20.94 -27.71 -33.01
C SER A 64 20.82 -28.47 -31.69
N ALA A 65 20.29 -29.69 -31.74
CA ALA A 65 20.05 -30.55 -30.58
C ALA A 65 21.34 -31.23 -30.02
N ALA A 66 22.46 -30.49 -30.02
CA ALA A 66 23.81 -31.02 -29.76
C ALA A 66 24.49 -30.44 -28.52
N CYS A 67 23.76 -29.75 -27.63
CA CYS A 67 24.32 -29.15 -26.40
C CYS A 67 23.62 -29.62 -25.11
N CYS A 68 23.05 -30.83 -25.12
CA CYS A 68 22.51 -31.49 -23.92
C CYS A 68 23.51 -32.52 -23.34
N ALA A 69 24.77 -32.12 -23.12
CA ALA A 69 25.81 -33.02 -22.57
C ALA A 69 27.02 -32.32 -21.95
N ASN A 70 26.84 -31.35 -21.04
CA ASN A 70 27.77 -31.16 -19.90
C ASN A 70 27.26 -30.14 -18.87
N TRP A 71 26.88 -30.64 -17.69
CA TRP A 71 26.60 -29.83 -16.51
C TRP A 71 27.78 -29.95 -15.52
N SER A 72 28.77 -29.07 -15.63
CA SER A 72 29.58 -28.65 -14.49
C SER A 72 30.34 -27.35 -14.81
N LYS A 73 30.40 -26.43 -13.84
CA LYS A 73 31.12 -25.14 -13.91
C LYS A 73 30.66 -24.17 -15.01
N ALA A 74 29.43 -23.68 -14.89
CA ALA A 74 29.07 -22.35 -15.37
C ALA A 74 28.40 -21.59 -14.22
N SER A 75 29.17 -20.76 -13.52
CA SER A 75 28.61 -19.74 -12.63
C SER A 75 27.86 -18.73 -13.49
N CYS A 76 26.53 -18.85 -13.56
CA CYS A 76 25.68 -17.83 -14.17
C CYS A 76 25.69 -16.57 -13.29
N SER A 77 26.78 -15.81 -13.36
CA SER A 77 26.77 -14.40 -13.01
C SER A 77 25.76 -13.74 -13.92
N VAL A 78 24.58 -13.42 -13.39
CA VAL A 78 23.73 -12.38 -13.96
C VAL A 78 24.61 -11.15 -14.02
N SER A 79 25.05 -10.79 -15.23
CA SER A 79 25.90 -9.63 -15.43
C SER A 79 25.08 -8.40 -15.03
N ASP A 80 25.46 -7.81 -13.90
CA ASP A 80 24.78 -6.64 -13.33
C ASP A 80 25.09 -5.41 -14.18
N SER A 81 24.49 -5.36 -15.37
CA SER A 81 24.52 -4.21 -16.28
C SER A 81 23.41 -3.22 -15.93
N ARG A 82 23.21 -2.97 -14.63
CA ARG A 82 22.61 -1.71 -14.20
C ARG A 82 23.69 -0.67 -14.40
N THR A 83 23.47 0.20 -15.37
CA THR A 83 24.17 1.49 -15.48
C THR A 83 24.20 2.13 -14.09
N GLU A 84 25.30 2.78 -13.71
CA GLU A 84 25.36 3.60 -12.49
C GLU A 84 24.53 4.88 -12.69
N GLU A 85 23.21 4.71 -12.80
CA GLU A 85 22.23 5.79 -12.76
C GLU A 85 22.18 6.31 -11.32
N LEU A 86 22.47 7.61 -11.18
CA LEU A 86 22.46 8.31 -9.90
C LEU A 86 21.01 8.41 -9.40
N LEU A 87 20.64 7.50 -8.49
CA LEU A 87 19.36 7.55 -7.77
C LEU A 87 19.33 8.79 -6.88
N THR A 88 18.38 9.70 -7.14
CA THR A 88 18.17 10.91 -6.32
C THR A 88 17.48 10.59 -5.00
N ASP A 89 16.48 9.69 -5.04
CA ASP A 89 15.66 9.29 -3.89
C ASP A 89 15.95 7.83 -3.51
N TYR A 90 15.99 7.52 -2.21
CA TYR A 90 16.07 6.15 -1.70
C TYR A 90 14.69 5.64 -1.27
N PRO A 91 14.07 4.66 -1.97
CA PRO A 91 12.69 4.28 -1.73
C PRO A 91 12.51 3.48 -0.43
N VAL A 92 11.73 4.03 0.51
CA VAL A 92 11.43 3.40 1.81
C VAL A 92 9.94 3.35 2.13
N MET A 93 9.52 2.29 2.82
CA MET A 93 8.16 2.14 3.35
C MET A 93 8.16 2.43 4.85
N MET A 94 7.72 3.63 5.25
CA MET A 94 7.75 4.06 6.66
C MET A 94 6.53 3.56 7.45
N ARG A 95 6.77 2.94 8.61
CA ARG A 95 5.69 2.62 9.57
C ARG A 95 5.34 3.85 10.40
N LEU A 96 4.11 4.34 10.25
CA LEU A 96 3.60 5.54 10.94
C LEU A 96 2.54 5.25 12.00
N ALA A 97 2.07 4.02 12.16
CA ALA A 97 1.06 3.64 13.14
C ALA A 97 1.42 4.13 14.57
N GLY A 98 0.57 4.98 15.14
CA GLY A 98 0.77 5.61 16.47
C GLY A 98 1.90 6.65 16.55
N ARG A 99 2.59 6.96 15.44
CA ARG A 99 3.64 8.01 15.40
C ARG A 99 3.02 9.36 15.07
N ARG A 100 3.49 10.42 15.73
CA ARG A 100 3.01 11.77 15.46
C ARG A 100 3.48 12.27 14.11
N CYS A 101 2.54 12.69 13.27
CA CYS A 101 2.80 13.35 11.99
C CYS A 101 2.15 14.72 11.99
N VAL A 102 2.90 15.76 11.64
CA VAL A 102 2.42 17.15 11.67
C VAL A 102 2.23 17.65 10.24
N VAL A 103 1.04 18.19 9.96
CA VAL A 103 0.74 18.88 8.69
C VAL A 103 0.45 20.33 9.02
N VAL A 104 1.22 21.24 8.42
CA VAL A 104 1.02 22.68 8.54
C VAL A 104 0.39 23.17 7.24
N GLY A 105 -0.84 23.66 7.29
CA GLY A 105 -1.64 24.00 6.11
C GLY A 105 -2.80 23.04 5.88
N GLY A 106 -4.02 23.57 5.91
CA GLY A 106 -5.31 22.86 5.78
C GLY A 106 -5.98 23.02 4.42
N GLY A 107 -5.24 23.50 3.41
CA GLY A 107 -5.68 23.58 2.02
C GLY A 107 -5.75 22.22 1.32
N ALA A 108 -6.07 22.20 0.02
CA ALA A 108 -6.27 20.96 -0.74
C ALA A 108 -5.08 19.99 -0.68
N VAL A 109 -3.85 20.51 -0.72
CA VAL A 109 -2.61 19.71 -0.61
C VAL A 109 -2.46 19.10 0.79
N GLY A 110 -2.71 19.89 1.84
CA GLY A 110 -2.69 19.42 3.23
C GLY A 110 -3.75 18.34 3.49
N LEU A 111 -5.00 18.58 3.08
CA LEU A 111 -6.10 17.62 3.19
C LEU A 111 -5.80 16.28 2.49
N ARG A 112 -5.10 16.29 1.35
CA ARG A 112 -4.63 15.08 0.68
C ARG A 112 -3.61 14.31 1.52
N LYS A 113 -2.65 15.00 2.15
CA LYS A 113 -1.64 14.40 3.04
C LYS A 113 -2.28 13.81 4.30
N LEU A 114 -3.21 14.52 4.95
CA LEU A 114 -3.95 14.03 6.12
C LEU A 114 -4.61 12.66 5.88
N ARG A 115 -5.29 12.48 4.73
CA ARG A 115 -5.96 11.21 4.39
C ARG A 115 -4.98 10.03 4.33
N GLY A 116 -3.82 10.21 3.70
CA GLY A 116 -2.78 9.17 3.64
C GLY A 116 -2.19 8.83 5.02
N LEU A 117 -1.95 9.84 5.85
CA LEU A 117 -1.42 9.65 7.21
C LEU A 117 -2.41 8.94 8.14
N VAL A 118 -3.69 9.31 8.09
CA VAL A 118 -4.75 8.63 8.87
C VAL A 118 -4.94 7.19 8.38
N ALA A 119 -4.92 6.94 7.07
CA ALA A 119 -4.95 5.58 6.53
C ALA A 119 -3.73 4.73 6.96
N ALA A 120 -2.57 5.34 7.18
CA ALA A 120 -1.38 4.71 7.75
C ALA A 120 -1.40 4.57 9.28
N GLY A 121 -2.46 5.01 9.95
CA GLY A 121 -2.67 4.91 11.40
C GLY A 121 -1.86 5.90 12.25
N ALA A 122 -1.41 7.02 11.68
CA ALA A 122 -0.62 8.03 12.40
C ALA A 122 -1.43 8.81 13.46
N ASP A 123 -0.75 9.33 14.47
CA ASP A 123 -1.28 10.41 15.34
C ASP A 123 -1.12 11.73 14.57
N VAL A 124 -2.20 12.23 13.96
CA VAL A 124 -2.10 13.34 13.01
C VAL A 124 -2.50 14.67 13.65
N LEU A 125 -1.55 15.62 13.66
CA LEU A 125 -1.78 17.01 14.05
C LEU A 125 -1.83 17.90 12.81
N LEU A 126 -2.98 18.54 12.58
CA LEU A 126 -3.11 19.66 11.65
C LEU A 126 -2.91 20.99 12.39
N VAL A 127 -2.00 21.83 11.89
CA VAL A 127 -1.85 23.22 12.31
C VAL A 127 -2.22 24.13 11.15
N ASP A 128 -3.35 24.80 11.27
CA ASP A 128 -3.84 25.72 10.25
C ASP A 128 -4.91 26.68 10.84
N PRO A 129 -4.87 27.99 10.56
CA PRO A 129 -5.86 28.94 11.08
C PRO A 129 -7.32 28.65 10.65
N ALA A 130 -7.54 28.18 9.42
CA ALA A 130 -8.84 28.01 8.80
C ALA A 130 -8.84 26.91 7.71
N PRO A 131 -8.90 25.61 8.09
CA PRO A 131 -8.86 24.51 7.13
C PRO A 131 -9.96 24.58 6.08
N ALA A 132 -9.61 24.32 4.81
CA ALA A 132 -10.47 24.61 3.66
C ALA A 132 -11.58 23.58 3.40
N GLY A 133 -11.75 22.55 4.25
CA GLY A 133 -12.70 21.47 4.00
C GLY A 133 -12.84 20.48 5.16
N PRO A 134 -13.69 19.45 5.00
CA PRO A 134 -13.91 18.43 6.01
C PRO A 134 -12.63 17.65 6.28
N LEU A 135 -12.32 17.48 7.57
CA LEU A 135 -11.15 16.76 8.04
C LEU A 135 -11.47 15.26 8.19
N PRO A 136 -10.51 14.36 7.96
CA PRO A 136 -10.65 12.96 8.35
C PRO A 136 -10.87 12.81 9.86
N ASP A 137 -11.62 11.78 10.26
CA ASP A 137 -11.76 11.42 11.67
C ASP A 137 -10.38 11.12 12.30
N GLY A 138 -10.22 11.46 13.58
CA GLY A 138 -8.98 11.22 14.34
C GLY A 138 -7.87 12.27 14.16
N VAL A 139 -8.05 13.30 13.31
CA VAL A 139 -7.09 14.41 13.18
C VAL A 139 -7.26 15.41 14.34
N ALA A 140 -6.20 15.63 15.11
CA ALA A 140 -6.11 16.73 16.08
C ALA A 140 -5.86 18.05 15.34
N VAL A 141 -6.46 19.16 15.79
CA VAL A 141 -6.40 20.45 15.07
C VAL A 141 -6.03 21.60 15.98
N ARG A 142 -4.96 22.33 15.64
CA ARG A 142 -4.61 23.63 16.22
C ARG A 142 -5.03 24.73 15.24
N ARG A 143 -6.17 25.38 15.52
CA ARG A 143 -6.70 26.51 14.72
C ARG A 143 -5.95 27.81 14.97
N ARG A 144 -4.68 27.86 14.58
CA ARG A 144 -3.79 29.04 14.65
C ARG A 144 -2.65 28.94 13.64
N ARG A 145 -1.85 29.99 13.52
CA ARG A 145 -0.55 29.95 12.83
C ARG A 145 0.41 28.97 13.52
N PHE A 146 1.36 28.46 12.74
CA PHE A 146 2.44 27.58 13.19
C PHE A 146 3.31 28.22 14.29
N ALA A 147 3.79 27.38 15.20
CA ALA A 147 4.84 27.66 16.18
C ALA A 147 5.78 26.45 16.24
N ALA A 148 7.08 26.64 16.48
CA ALA A 148 8.08 25.56 16.43
C ALA A 148 7.72 24.34 17.29
N ASP A 149 7.17 24.56 18.48
CA ASP A 149 6.75 23.54 19.45
C ASP A 149 5.52 22.71 18.98
N ASP A 150 4.94 23.03 17.83
CA ASP A 150 4.00 22.13 17.14
C ASP A 150 4.68 20.85 16.63
N LEU A 151 6.00 20.88 16.41
CA LEU A 151 6.79 19.75 15.93
C LEU A 151 7.28 18.83 17.06
N ASP A 152 6.97 19.13 18.32
CA ASP A 152 7.51 18.40 19.45
C ASP A 152 6.91 16.97 19.54
N GLY A 153 7.81 15.99 19.57
CA GLY A 153 7.48 14.57 19.48
C GLY A 153 7.03 14.10 18.10
N ALA A 154 7.11 14.93 17.06
CA ALA A 154 6.82 14.53 15.68
C ALA A 154 7.81 13.46 15.18
N SER A 155 7.41 12.75 14.12
CA SER A 155 8.22 11.78 13.40
C SER A 155 8.26 12.02 11.89
N LEU A 156 7.36 12.86 11.38
CA LEU A 156 7.25 13.25 9.97
C LEU A 156 6.52 14.59 9.89
N VAL A 157 7.02 15.52 9.07
CA VAL A 157 6.48 16.89 8.97
C VAL A 157 6.13 17.23 7.53
N PHE A 158 5.02 17.94 7.34
CA PHE A 158 4.60 18.47 6.05
C PHE A 158 4.30 19.96 6.12
N ALA A 159 4.96 20.75 5.29
CA ALA A 159 4.63 22.15 5.06
C ALA A 159 3.79 22.26 3.77
N ALA A 160 2.54 22.71 3.90
CA ALA A 160 1.56 22.74 2.82
C ALA A 160 0.68 24.00 2.88
N THR A 161 1.30 25.15 3.21
CA THR A 161 0.65 26.47 3.20
C THR A 161 1.01 27.24 1.93
N ASP A 162 0.15 28.18 1.52
CA ASP A 162 0.48 29.15 0.46
C ASP A 162 1.46 30.24 0.94
N GLU A 163 1.64 30.39 2.26
CA GLU A 163 2.56 31.35 2.87
C GLU A 163 3.99 30.79 2.89
N LYS A 164 4.77 31.06 1.82
CA LYS A 164 6.20 30.65 1.73
C LYS A 164 7.05 30.96 2.97
N ARG A 165 6.73 32.02 3.73
CA ARG A 165 7.39 32.34 5.00
C ARG A 165 7.14 31.25 6.04
N VAL A 166 5.88 30.85 6.24
CA VAL A 166 5.50 29.78 7.17
C VAL A 166 6.14 28.45 6.76
N ASN A 167 6.14 28.10 5.47
CA ASN A 167 6.78 26.86 5.01
C ASN A 167 8.28 26.80 5.36
N ARG A 168 9.02 27.91 5.15
CA ARG A 168 10.43 28.00 5.56
C ARG A 168 10.60 27.89 7.09
N ASP A 169 9.72 28.53 7.86
CA ASP A 169 9.81 28.48 9.33
C ASP A 169 9.55 27.06 9.86
N VAL A 170 8.68 26.28 9.19
CA VAL A 170 8.50 24.83 9.44
C VAL A 170 9.77 24.04 9.07
N VAL A 171 10.40 24.31 7.94
CA VAL A 171 11.63 23.63 7.50
C VAL A 171 12.78 23.87 8.50
N VAL A 172 12.96 25.11 8.97
CA VAL A 172 13.96 25.45 9.99
C VAL A 172 13.70 24.66 11.28
N ALA A 173 12.49 24.76 11.84
CA ALA A 173 12.13 24.10 13.08
C ALA A 173 12.18 22.55 13.00
N ALA A 174 11.95 21.97 11.81
CA ALA A 174 12.08 20.54 11.55
C ALA A 174 13.56 20.11 11.48
N ARG A 175 14.39 20.84 10.73
CA ARG A 175 15.83 20.55 10.58
C ARG A 175 16.59 20.69 11.90
N GLU A 176 16.26 21.70 12.72
CA GLU A 176 16.78 21.86 14.09
C GLU A 176 16.49 20.65 15.00
N ARG A 177 15.40 19.92 14.73
CA ARG A 177 14.97 18.72 15.47
C ARG A 177 15.37 17.40 14.79
N GLY A 178 16.06 17.44 13.64
CA GLY A 178 16.38 16.25 12.83
C GLY A 178 15.15 15.53 12.27
N LEU A 179 14.04 16.25 12.06
CA LEU A 179 12.77 15.69 11.58
C LEU A 179 12.70 15.76 10.04
N PRO A 180 12.39 14.65 9.34
CA PRO A 180 12.17 14.70 7.90
C PRO A 180 10.96 15.56 7.56
N VAL A 181 11.17 16.58 6.71
CA VAL A 181 10.14 17.50 6.24
C VAL A 181 9.92 17.37 4.73
N ASN A 182 8.65 17.40 4.30
CA ASN A 182 8.29 17.55 2.90
C ASN A 182 7.46 18.83 2.71
N VAL A 183 7.92 19.69 1.79
CA VAL A 183 7.30 20.97 1.46
C VAL A 183 6.50 20.81 0.17
N ALA A 184 5.28 21.34 0.16
CA ALA A 184 4.46 21.37 -1.05
C ALA A 184 5.11 22.25 -2.12
N ASP A 185 5.26 21.68 -3.31
CA ASP A 185 5.75 22.35 -4.52
C ASP A 185 7.15 23.00 -4.39
N ASP A 186 7.97 22.50 -3.45
CA ASP A 186 9.33 22.95 -3.17
C ASP A 186 10.23 21.72 -2.86
N PRO A 187 10.80 21.07 -3.90
CA PRO A 187 11.67 19.90 -3.74
C PRO A 187 12.98 20.22 -3.04
N ASP A 188 13.57 21.39 -3.30
CA ASP A 188 14.89 21.80 -2.77
C ASP A 188 14.88 21.93 -1.22
N ASN A 189 13.71 22.20 -0.64
CA ASN A 189 13.51 22.25 0.82
C ASN A 189 12.84 21.00 1.40
N SER A 190 12.69 19.93 0.61
CA SER A 190 12.11 18.65 1.03
C SER A 190 13.19 17.59 1.25
N ASP A 191 13.12 16.85 2.35
CA ASP A 191 14.03 15.73 2.64
C ASP A 191 13.51 14.39 2.07
N PHE A 192 12.29 14.38 1.50
CA PHE A 192 11.68 13.21 0.85
C PHE A 192 10.57 13.59 -0.14
N THR A 193 10.44 12.80 -1.22
CA THR A 193 9.37 12.88 -2.21
C THR A 193 8.19 11.95 -1.87
N LEU A 194 6.96 12.31 -2.26
CA LEU A 194 5.81 11.41 -2.22
C LEU A 194 5.56 10.80 -3.61
N PRO A 195 5.75 9.47 -3.81
CA PRO A 195 5.51 8.81 -5.09
C PRO A 195 4.02 8.71 -5.45
N ALA A 196 3.73 8.38 -6.71
CA ALA A 196 2.38 7.96 -7.10
C ALA A 196 2.12 6.55 -6.55
N THR A 197 1.04 6.37 -5.78
CA THR A 197 0.76 5.09 -5.09
C THR A 197 -0.65 4.56 -5.37
N PHE A 198 -0.79 3.25 -5.26
CA PHE A 198 -2.08 2.59 -5.00
C PHE A 198 -1.89 1.44 -4.01
N PHE A 199 -3.01 0.98 -3.45
CA PHE A 199 -3.07 -0.15 -2.54
C PHE A 199 -4.20 -1.09 -2.95
N SER A 200 -3.88 -2.36 -3.20
CA SER A 200 -4.84 -3.39 -3.60
C SER A 200 -4.68 -4.60 -2.69
N GLY A 201 -5.62 -4.78 -1.75
CA GLY A 201 -5.77 -6.00 -0.94
C GLY A 201 -4.53 -6.52 -0.22
N GLY A 202 -3.65 -5.64 0.26
CA GLY A 202 -2.39 -6.00 0.93
C GLY A 202 -1.14 -5.74 0.10
N LEU A 203 -1.28 -5.47 -1.20
CA LEU A 203 -0.20 -5.03 -2.08
C LEU A 203 -0.14 -3.49 -2.09
N SER A 204 1.01 -2.93 -1.70
CA SER A 204 1.33 -1.51 -1.91
C SER A 204 2.25 -1.37 -3.10
N VAL A 205 1.91 -0.50 -4.05
CA VAL A 205 2.76 -0.14 -5.18
C VAL A 205 3.05 1.36 -5.12
N ALA A 206 4.32 1.72 -5.31
CA ALA A 206 4.81 3.09 -5.38
C ALA A 206 5.60 3.27 -6.66
N VAL A 207 5.30 4.31 -7.42
CA VAL A 207 5.97 4.70 -8.67
C VAL A 207 6.56 6.09 -8.47
N ALA A 208 7.88 6.17 -8.59
CA ALA A 208 8.65 7.41 -8.62
C ALA A 208 9.28 7.59 -10.00
N THR A 209 9.67 8.82 -10.31
CA THR A 209 10.41 9.20 -11.53
C THR A 209 11.57 10.12 -11.18
N ASP A 210 12.06 10.06 -9.93
CA ASP A 210 13.18 10.84 -9.39
C ASP A 210 13.12 12.33 -9.75
N GLY A 211 11.92 12.91 -9.58
CA GLY A 211 11.61 14.31 -9.89
C GLY A 211 11.27 14.62 -11.36
N LEU A 212 11.53 13.71 -12.31
CA LEU A 212 11.39 13.98 -13.74
C LEU A 212 9.94 14.25 -14.20
N SER A 213 8.97 13.45 -13.74
CA SER A 213 7.56 13.66 -14.12
C SER A 213 6.55 12.98 -13.18
N PRO A 214 5.86 13.76 -12.33
CA PRO A 214 4.72 13.27 -11.54
C PRO A 214 3.56 12.76 -12.41
N ALA A 215 3.38 13.32 -13.62
CA ALA A 215 2.33 12.90 -14.55
C ALA A 215 2.61 11.51 -15.13
N VAL A 216 3.85 11.22 -15.55
CA VAL A 216 4.22 9.87 -16.01
C VAL A 216 4.16 8.86 -14.86
N ALA A 217 4.59 9.24 -13.66
CA ALA A 217 4.46 8.39 -12.47
C ALA A 217 2.99 8.00 -12.21
N ALA A 218 2.05 8.94 -12.34
CA ALA A 218 0.62 8.67 -12.22
C ALA A 218 0.09 7.75 -13.33
N LEU A 219 0.48 7.95 -14.60
CA LEU A 219 0.05 7.09 -15.71
C LEU A 219 0.51 5.64 -15.53
N VAL A 220 1.79 5.43 -15.17
CA VAL A 220 2.35 4.09 -14.91
C VAL A 220 1.68 3.45 -13.69
N ARG A 221 1.41 4.24 -12.64
CA ARG A 221 0.65 3.81 -11.45
C ARG A 221 -0.75 3.33 -11.85
N ASP A 222 -1.47 4.07 -12.69
CA ASP A 222 -2.81 3.72 -13.17
C ASP A 222 -2.81 2.46 -14.07
N ASP A 223 -1.79 2.27 -14.90
CA ASP A 223 -1.62 1.05 -15.70
C ASP A 223 -1.33 -0.18 -14.84
N LEU A 224 -0.49 -0.04 -13.82
CA LEU A 224 -0.22 -1.11 -12.85
C LEU A 224 -1.47 -1.43 -12.01
N GLU A 225 -2.25 -0.43 -11.62
CA GLU A 225 -3.52 -0.64 -10.89
C GLU A 225 -4.55 -1.40 -11.73
N ARG A 226 -4.61 -1.15 -13.05
CA ARG A 226 -5.42 -1.95 -14.00
C ARG A 226 -4.90 -3.37 -14.20
N LEU A 227 -3.59 -3.58 -14.13
CA LEU A 227 -2.95 -4.88 -14.37
C LEU A 227 -3.02 -5.81 -13.14
N LEU A 228 -2.94 -5.25 -11.93
CA LEU A 228 -2.94 -6.01 -10.67
C LEU A 228 -4.38 -6.26 -10.19
N SER A 229 -5.00 -7.26 -10.81
CA SER A 229 -6.37 -7.69 -10.51
C SER A 229 -6.59 -8.04 -9.02
N PRO A 230 -7.84 -8.02 -8.52
CA PRO A 230 -8.15 -8.32 -7.12
C PRO A 230 -7.67 -9.71 -6.64
N ALA A 231 -7.43 -10.64 -7.57
CA ALA A 231 -6.84 -11.96 -7.29
C ALA A 231 -5.47 -11.91 -6.60
N TRP A 232 -4.69 -10.85 -6.79
CA TRP A 232 -3.43 -10.63 -6.06
C TRP A 232 -3.62 -10.58 -4.54
N SER A 233 -4.75 -10.05 -4.07
CA SER A 233 -5.10 -10.01 -2.64
C SER A 233 -5.19 -11.41 -2.04
N ILE A 234 -5.88 -12.31 -2.75
CA ILE A 234 -6.09 -13.70 -2.34
C ILE A 234 -4.78 -14.48 -2.44
N PHE A 235 -3.99 -14.25 -3.51
CA PHE A 235 -2.67 -14.86 -3.65
C PHE A 235 -1.69 -14.42 -2.54
N LEU A 236 -1.75 -13.15 -2.11
CA LEU A 236 -0.98 -12.66 -0.96
C LEU A 236 -1.44 -13.29 0.37
N GLU A 237 -2.74 -13.53 0.57
CA GLU A 237 -3.26 -14.26 1.74
C GLU A 237 -2.70 -15.69 1.77
N ILE A 238 -2.78 -16.41 0.65
CA ILE A 238 -2.17 -17.75 0.46
C ILE A 238 -0.66 -17.71 0.77
N ALA A 239 0.09 -16.83 0.11
CA ALA A 239 1.54 -16.71 0.27
C ALA A 239 1.96 -16.38 1.73
N ALA A 240 1.19 -15.52 2.41
CA ALA A 240 1.43 -15.18 3.81
C ALA A 240 1.21 -16.38 4.75
N ILE A 241 0.23 -17.24 4.47
CA ILE A 241 -0.04 -18.44 5.27
C ILE A 241 1.01 -19.52 4.99
N LEU A 242 1.35 -19.78 3.73
CA LEU A 242 2.42 -20.72 3.34
C LEU A 242 3.75 -20.36 4.01
N ARG A 243 4.15 -19.08 3.95
CA ARG A 243 5.34 -18.56 4.65
C ARG A 243 5.32 -18.81 6.15
N ARG A 244 4.16 -18.71 6.81
CA ARG A 244 4.01 -18.98 8.25
C ARG A 244 4.08 -20.47 8.59
N ARG A 245 3.61 -21.34 7.69
CA ARG A 245 3.58 -22.79 7.90
C ARG A 245 4.94 -23.49 7.79
N GLN A 246 5.95 -22.85 7.18
CA GLN A 246 7.30 -23.42 6.98
C GLN A 246 7.29 -24.83 6.36
N LEU A 247 6.40 -25.06 5.40
CA LEU A 247 6.58 -26.11 4.41
C LEU A 247 7.86 -25.73 3.62
N THR A 248 8.99 -26.45 3.59
CA THR A 248 9.49 -27.57 4.42
C THR A 248 10.99 -27.36 4.78
N SER A 249 11.63 -28.40 5.33
CA SER A 249 12.98 -28.55 5.93
C SER A 249 14.22 -27.87 5.28
N GLU A 250 15.25 -27.67 6.13
CA GLU A 250 16.66 -27.29 5.90
C GLU A 250 17.01 -26.04 5.08
N SER A 251 16.15 -25.53 4.18
CA SER A 251 16.33 -24.18 3.61
C SER A 251 15.00 -23.47 3.30
N PRO A 252 14.34 -22.91 4.33
CA PRO A 252 13.02 -22.27 4.17
C PRO A 252 12.99 -21.10 3.18
N ALA A 253 14.11 -20.42 2.94
CA ALA A 253 14.15 -19.25 2.05
C ALA A 253 14.10 -19.63 0.56
N ALA A 254 14.83 -20.67 0.15
CA ALA A 254 14.90 -21.10 -1.25
C ALA A 254 13.59 -21.78 -1.71
N TYR A 255 13.03 -22.64 -0.86
CA TYR A 255 11.79 -23.37 -1.16
C TYR A 255 10.59 -22.43 -1.36
N ASN A 256 10.41 -21.45 -0.47
CA ASN A 256 9.29 -20.50 -0.56
C ASN A 256 9.29 -19.68 -1.85
N LEU A 257 10.46 -19.24 -2.35
CA LEU A 257 10.51 -18.49 -3.61
C LEU A 257 10.16 -19.37 -4.82
N GLN A 258 10.67 -20.60 -4.86
CA GLN A 258 10.40 -21.53 -5.96
C GLN A 258 8.91 -21.93 -6.02
N VAL A 259 8.29 -22.22 -4.87
CA VAL A 259 6.85 -22.55 -4.81
C VAL A 259 6.00 -21.39 -5.31
N LEU A 260 6.24 -20.16 -4.82
CA LEU A 260 5.47 -18.99 -5.26
C LEU A 260 5.66 -18.70 -6.75
N GLN A 261 6.89 -18.85 -7.28
CA GLN A 261 7.15 -18.77 -8.71
C GLN A 261 6.41 -19.85 -9.51
N ASN A 262 6.38 -21.10 -9.02
CA ASN A 262 5.65 -22.17 -9.68
C ASN A 262 4.14 -21.91 -9.70
N LEU A 263 3.54 -21.48 -8.59
CA LEU A 263 2.11 -21.14 -8.53
C LEU A 263 1.76 -20.02 -9.53
N LEU A 264 2.58 -18.96 -9.60
CA LEU A 264 2.42 -17.87 -10.58
C LEU A 264 2.55 -18.37 -12.03
N ASN A 265 3.62 -19.11 -12.34
CA ASN A 265 3.88 -19.67 -13.67
C ASN A 265 2.79 -20.65 -14.11
N LYS A 266 2.24 -21.43 -13.18
CA LYS A 266 1.12 -22.36 -13.36
C LYS A 266 -0.26 -21.68 -13.22
N ARG A 267 -0.31 -20.36 -13.34
CA ARG A 267 -1.53 -19.58 -13.60
C ARG A 267 -2.54 -19.55 -12.45
N ILE A 268 -2.05 -19.60 -11.20
CA ILE A 268 -2.91 -19.50 -10.01
C ILE A 268 -3.80 -18.25 -10.01
N LEU A 269 -3.29 -17.12 -10.52
CA LEU A 269 -4.06 -15.88 -10.61
C LEU A 269 -5.29 -16.04 -11.50
N GLN A 270 -5.16 -16.69 -12.67
CA GLN A 270 -6.32 -16.95 -13.54
C GLN A 270 -7.32 -17.93 -12.91
N LEU A 271 -6.86 -18.90 -12.11
CA LEU A 271 -7.75 -19.81 -11.38
C LEU A 271 -8.52 -19.09 -10.26
N ILE A 272 -7.85 -18.17 -9.55
CA ILE A 272 -8.48 -17.28 -8.56
C ILE A 272 -9.50 -16.35 -9.24
N GLU A 273 -9.16 -15.70 -10.35
CA GLU A 273 -10.05 -14.84 -11.14
C GLU A 273 -11.30 -15.58 -11.64
N ALA A 274 -11.15 -16.84 -12.06
CA ALA A 274 -12.24 -17.71 -12.47
C ALA A 274 -13.05 -18.31 -11.30
N ALA A 275 -12.66 -18.03 -10.05
CA ALA A 275 -13.16 -18.66 -8.83
C ALA A 275 -13.11 -20.21 -8.84
N ASP A 276 -12.18 -20.81 -9.59
CA ASP A 276 -11.97 -22.27 -9.66
C ASP A 276 -11.22 -22.77 -8.42
N ALA A 277 -11.95 -22.90 -7.31
CA ALA A 277 -11.41 -23.42 -6.05
C ALA A 277 -10.77 -24.80 -6.22
N ALA A 278 -11.38 -25.69 -7.00
CA ALA A 278 -10.85 -27.03 -7.23
C ALA A 278 -9.55 -27.01 -8.06
N GLY A 279 -9.42 -26.06 -9.00
CA GLY A 279 -8.17 -25.80 -9.73
C GLY A 279 -7.07 -25.25 -8.84
N VAL A 280 -7.40 -24.29 -7.97
CA VAL A 280 -6.45 -23.76 -6.98
C VAL A 280 -6.00 -24.87 -6.01
N ASP A 281 -6.91 -25.69 -5.48
CA ASP A 281 -6.59 -26.79 -4.58
C ASP A 281 -5.66 -27.83 -5.23
N ARG A 282 -5.96 -28.27 -6.46
CA ARG A 282 -5.07 -29.19 -7.22
C ARG A 282 -3.66 -28.61 -7.42
N LEU A 283 -3.57 -27.30 -7.64
CA LEU A 283 -2.28 -26.62 -7.85
C LEU A 283 -1.52 -26.41 -6.53
N LEU A 284 -2.22 -26.10 -5.43
CA LEU A 284 -1.65 -26.02 -4.10
C LEU A 284 -1.10 -27.37 -3.64
N GLU A 285 -1.85 -28.46 -3.80
CA GLU A 285 -1.40 -29.81 -3.45
C GLU A 285 -0.17 -30.23 -4.28
N ALA A 286 -0.15 -29.91 -5.58
CA ALA A 286 0.95 -30.25 -6.48
C ALA A 286 2.27 -29.52 -6.16
N GLU A 287 2.23 -28.26 -5.69
CA GLU A 287 3.45 -27.49 -5.39
C GLU A 287 3.84 -27.51 -3.90
N CYS A 288 2.87 -27.62 -3.00
CA CYS A 288 3.07 -27.48 -1.54
C CYS A 288 2.95 -28.82 -0.78
N GLY A 289 2.52 -29.89 -1.44
CA GLY A 289 2.36 -31.23 -0.88
C GLY A 289 0.93 -31.56 -0.42
N GLN A 290 0.73 -32.84 -0.10
CA GLN A 290 -0.58 -33.40 0.28
C GLN A 290 -1.25 -32.63 1.44
N GLY A 291 -2.55 -32.45 1.32
CA GLY A 291 -3.39 -31.66 2.26
C GLY A 291 -3.49 -30.18 1.91
N CYS A 292 -2.46 -29.58 1.29
CA CYS A 292 -2.43 -28.13 1.05
C CYS A 292 -3.55 -27.67 0.11
N SER A 293 -4.57 -27.03 0.70
CA SER A 293 -5.81 -26.60 0.03
C SER A 293 -6.29 -25.26 0.61
N LEU A 294 -7.14 -24.54 -0.13
CA LEU A 294 -7.82 -23.32 0.32
C LEU A 294 -8.56 -23.51 1.65
N ALA A 295 -9.24 -24.65 1.81
CA ALA A 295 -9.95 -25.01 3.02
C ALA A 295 -8.99 -25.16 4.21
N GLU A 296 -7.87 -25.87 4.04
CA GLU A 296 -6.85 -25.97 5.08
C GLU A 296 -6.21 -24.61 5.41
N LEU A 297 -5.92 -23.79 4.39
CA LEU A 297 -5.33 -22.46 4.57
C LEU A 297 -6.34 -21.48 5.22
N GLY A 298 -7.64 -21.75 5.17
CA GLY A 298 -8.70 -20.87 5.64
C GLY A 298 -9.00 -19.70 4.69
N VAL A 299 -8.63 -19.83 3.42
CA VAL A 299 -8.76 -18.79 2.38
C VAL A 299 -10.04 -19.03 1.57
N SER A 300 -10.74 -17.95 1.20
CA SER A 300 -11.92 -18.03 0.34
C SER A 300 -11.81 -17.12 -0.88
N LEU A 301 -11.95 -17.69 -2.08
CA LEU A 301 -11.89 -16.94 -3.34
C LEU A 301 -12.98 -15.87 -3.44
N SER A 302 -14.13 -16.07 -2.79
CA SER A 302 -15.26 -15.13 -2.78
C SER A 302 -14.98 -13.80 -2.05
N LYS A 303 -13.92 -13.75 -1.24
CA LYS A 303 -13.65 -12.64 -0.30
C LYS A 303 -12.88 -11.48 -0.94
N GLY A 304 -12.28 -11.70 -2.11
CA GLY A 304 -11.42 -10.73 -2.81
C GLY A 304 -11.80 -10.42 -4.25
N LEU A 305 -12.99 -10.80 -4.74
CA LEU A 305 -13.47 -10.56 -6.11
C LEU A 305 -14.63 -9.54 -6.16
N LYS A 306 -14.56 -8.48 -5.34
CA LYS A 306 -15.53 -7.38 -5.29
C LYS A 306 -14.83 -6.04 -5.41
#